data_AF-A0A1Q7BF33-F1
#
_entry.id   AF-A0A1Q7BF33-F1
#
_cell.length_a   1.000
_cell.length_b   1.000
_cell.length_c   1.000
_cell.angle_alpha   90.00
_cell.angle_beta   90.00
_cell.angle_gamma   90.00
#
_symmetry.space_group_name_H-M   'P 1'
#
loop_
_entity.id
_entity.type
_entity.pdbx_description
1 polymer ?
#
loop_
_entity_poly.entity_id
_entity_poly.type
_entity_poly.pdbx_seq_one_letter_code
_entity_poly.pdbx_strand_id
1 'polypeptide(L)'
;ELKVQAPSLRAEGMVEEASRKAGESGYLSKADREVLALALDLKLDGHEPIIVSDDYAIQNLAEHLQIGHSSLANFGIVHRFDWIMYCPACYRRYRPPAKKCRVCGTELRRKVLSKKKAARR
;
A
#
# COMPACT_ATOMS: atom_id res chain seq x y z
N GLU A 1 1.59 -22.69 6.09
CA GLU A 1 2.42 -22.80 4.87
C GLU A 1 1.76 -22.02 3.74
N LEU A 2 2.54 -21.49 2.80
CA LEU A 2 2.03 -20.77 1.62
C LEU A 2 1.78 -21.76 0.48
N LYS A 3 0.64 -21.64 -0.22
CA LYS A 3 0.32 -22.44 -1.41
C LYS A 3 0.11 -21.52 -2.61
N VAL A 4 0.75 -21.84 -3.73
CA VAL A 4 0.56 -21.15 -5.00
C VAL A 4 -0.54 -21.88 -5.77
N GLN A 5 -1.58 -21.15 -6.15
CA GLN A 5 -2.73 -21.67 -6.89
C GLN A 5 -3.11 -20.68 -7.98
N ALA A 6 -3.56 -21.21 -9.12
CA ALA A 6 -4.13 -20.42 -10.20
C ALA A 6 -5.66 -20.50 -10.13
N PRO A 7 -6.37 -19.43 -10.49
CA PRO A 7 -7.82 -19.48 -10.62
C PRO A 7 -8.26 -20.37 -11.79
N SER A 8 -9.50 -20.80 -11.74
CA SER A 8 -10.22 -21.45 -12.82
C SER A 8 -10.66 -20.42 -13.86
N LEU A 9 -10.72 -20.83 -15.12
CA LEU A 9 -11.26 -19.99 -16.21
C LEU A 9 -12.71 -19.56 -15.97
N ARG A 10 -13.46 -20.36 -15.19
CA ARG A 10 -14.84 -20.04 -14.81
C ARG A 10 -14.87 -18.81 -13.89
N ALA A 11 -14.05 -18.80 -12.85
CA ALA A 11 -13.98 -17.65 -11.96
C ALA A 11 -13.41 -16.40 -12.65
N GLU A 12 -12.42 -16.55 -13.53
CA GLU A 12 -11.92 -15.44 -14.34
C GLU A 12 -13.03 -14.80 -15.17
N GLY A 13 -13.85 -15.60 -15.87
CA GLY A 13 -14.99 -15.10 -16.64
C GLY A 13 -16.05 -14.40 -15.77
N MET A 14 -16.30 -14.92 -14.56
CA MET A 14 -17.22 -14.29 -13.61
C MET A 14 -16.70 -12.95 -13.08
N VAL A 15 -15.39 -12.86 -12.79
CA VAL A 15 -14.74 -11.63 -12.34
C VAL A 15 -14.73 -10.59 -13.45
N GLU A 16 -14.46 -10.98 -14.70
CA GLU A 16 -14.50 -10.05 -15.84
C GLU A 16 -15.92 -9.49 -16.04
N GLU A 17 -16.95 -10.34 -15.94
CA GLU A 17 -18.35 -9.90 -16.02
C GLU A 17 -18.72 -8.96 -14.87
N ALA A 18 -18.33 -9.30 -13.63
CA ALA A 18 -18.58 -8.48 -12.46
C ALA A 18 -17.85 -7.13 -12.55
N SER A 19 -16.60 -7.16 -13.00
CA SER A 19 -15.78 -5.97 -13.25
C SER A 19 -16.44 -5.04 -14.25
N ARG A 20 -16.98 -5.58 -15.35
CA ARG A 20 -17.69 -4.80 -16.38
C ARG A 20 -18.96 -4.17 -15.83
N LYS A 21 -19.73 -4.91 -15.01
CA LYS A 21 -20.95 -4.41 -14.37
C LYS A 21 -20.66 -3.32 -13.32
N ALA A 22 -19.57 -3.47 -12.57
CA ALA A 22 -19.15 -2.51 -11.55
C ALA A 22 -18.44 -1.27 -12.13
N GLY A 23 -18.06 -1.30 -13.42
CA GLY A 23 -17.29 -0.22 -14.04
C GLY A 23 -15.79 -0.22 -13.69
N GLU A 24 -15.28 -1.32 -13.12
CA GLU A 24 -13.92 -1.45 -12.61
C GLU A 24 -12.92 -2.03 -13.64
N SER A 25 -13.38 -2.37 -14.85
CA SER A 25 -12.55 -3.06 -15.86
C SER A 25 -11.32 -2.27 -16.31
N GLY A 26 -11.37 -0.93 -16.21
CA GLY A 26 -10.24 -0.05 -16.53
C GLY A 26 -9.24 0.14 -15.40
N TYR A 27 -9.57 -0.28 -14.17
CA TYR A 27 -8.78 -0.01 -12.96
C TYR A 27 -8.07 -1.25 -12.41
N LEU A 28 -8.49 -2.45 -12.83
CA LEU A 28 -7.90 -3.72 -12.40
C LEU A 28 -6.85 -4.23 -13.39
N SER A 29 -5.65 -4.51 -12.90
CA SER A 29 -4.62 -5.22 -13.63
C SER A 29 -4.96 -6.71 -13.81
N LYS A 30 -4.15 -7.43 -14.60
CA LYS A 30 -4.29 -8.89 -14.77
C LYS A 30 -4.14 -9.62 -13.43
N ALA A 31 -3.15 -9.24 -12.63
CA ALA A 31 -2.88 -9.87 -11.34
C ALA A 31 -4.04 -9.65 -10.36
N ASP A 32 -4.65 -8.46 -10.36
CA ASP A 32 -5.78 -8.14 -9.49
C ASP A 32 -6.99 -9.03 -9.81
N ARG A 33 -7.25 -9.25 -11.10
CA ARG A 33 -8.30 -10.15 -11.57
C ARG A 33 -8.02 -11.60 -11.19
N GLU A 34 -6.78 -12.06 -11.31
CA GLU A 34 -6.39 -13.42 -10.91
C GLU A 34 -6.58 -13.64 -9.40
N VAL A 35 -6.26 -12.64 -8.57
CA VAL A 35 -6.47 -12.71 -7.11
C VAL A 35 -7.96 -12.78 -6.76
N LEU A 36 -8.77 -11.91 -7.38
CA LEU A 36 -10.22 -11.92 -7.19
C LEU A 36 -10.86 -13.23 -7.69
N ALA A 37 -10.39 -13.76 -8.81
CA ALA A 37 -10.87 -15.02 -9.37
C ALA A 37 -10.52 -16.19 -8.46
N LEU A 38 -9.31 -16.23 -7.92
CA LEU A 38 -8.89 -17.30 -7.01
C LEU A 38 -9.70 -17.25 -5.71
N ALA A 39 -9.95 -16.05 -5.18
CA ALA A 39 -10.81 -15.89 -4.02
C ALA A 39 -12.25 -16.31 -4.33
N LEU A 40 -12.75 -16.03 -5.53
CA LEU A 40 -14.08 -16.47 -5.95
C LEU A 40 -14.15 -18.00 -6.05
N ASP A 41 -13.15 -18.67 -6.63
CA ASP A 41 -13.10 -20.14 -6.67
C ASP A 41 -13.12 -20.75 -5.28
N LEU A 42 -12.27 -20.28 -4.37
CA LEU A 42 -12.24 -20.78 -3.00
C LEU A 42 -13.61 -20.60 -2.32
N LYS A 43 -14.29 -19.48 -2.58
CA LYS A 43 -15.65 -19.25 -2.10
C LYS A 43 -16.66 -20.23 -2.70
N LEU A 44 -16.56 -20.52 -4.01
CA LEU A 44 -17.41 -21.49 -4.69
C LEU A 44 -17.17 -22.93 -4.18
N ASP A 45 -15.94 -23.23 -3.76
CA ASP A 45 -15.56 -24.49 -3.10
C ASP A 45 -16.00 -24.57 -1.63
N GLY A 46 -16.72 -23.55 -1.13
CA GLY A 46 -17.29 -23.53 0.21
C GLY A 46 -16.36 -22.98 1.31
N HIS A 47 -15.24 -22.36 0.93
CA HIS A 47 -14.39 -21.64 1.87
C HIS A 47 -14.87 -20.20 2.10
N GLU A 48 -14.34 -19.54 3.13
CA GLU A 48 -14.57 -18.11 3.42
C GLU A 48 -13.26 -17.32 3.23
N PRO A 49 -12.86 -17.05 1.98
CA PRO A 49 -11.59 -16.39 1.69
C PRO A 49 -11.64 -14.90 2.06
N ILE A 50 -10.49 -14.40 2.53
CA ILE A 50 -10.27 -12.98 2.82
C ILE A 50 -9.15 -12.46 1.91
N ILE A 51 -9.48 -11.49 1.06
CA ILE A 51 -8.49 -10.79 0.25
C ILE A 51 -7.81 -9.72 1.10
N VAL A 52 -6.49 -9.78 1.17
CA VAL A 52 -5.71 -8.82 1.94
C VAL A 52 -5.07 -7.83 0.96
N SER A 53 -5.63 -6.62 0.87
CA SER A 53 -5.17 -5.58 -0.06
C SER A 53 -5.57 -4.18 0.43
N ASP A 54 -4.72 -3.18 0.20
CA ASP A 54 -5.03 -1.76 0.41
C ASP A 54 -5.55 -1.08 -0.89
N ASP A 55 -5.66 -1.82 -2.00
CA ASP A 55 -6.15 -1.29 -3.27
C ASP A 55 -7.68 -1.21 -3.29
N TYR A 56 -8.20 -0.01 -3.55
CA TYR A 56 -9.64 0.27 -3.54
C TYR A 56 -10.40 -0.45 -4.67
N ALA A 57 -9.81 -0.61 -5.86
CA ALA A 57 -10.46 -1.31 -6.98
C ALA A 57 -10.67 -2.79 -6.63
N ILE A 58 -9.67 -3.41 -5.97
CA ILE A 58 -9.77 -4.79 -5.48
C ILE A 58 -10.84 -4.90 -4.39
N GLN A 59 -10.84 -4.01 -3.41
CA GLN A 59 -11.81 -4.02 -2.32
C GLN A 59 -13.25 -3.82 -2.84
N ASN A 60 -13.46 -2.86 -3.75
CA ASN A 60 -14.77 -2.58 -4.32
C ASN A 60 -15.34 -3.79 -5.08
N LEU A 61 -14.52 -4.44 -5.91
CA LEU A 61 -14.96 -5.62 -6.64
C LEU A 61 -15.12 -6.84 -5.72
N ALA A 62 -14.30 -6.97 -4.68
CA ALA A 62 -14.48 -8.00 -3.65
C ALA A 62 -15.82 -7.84 -2.94
N GLU A 63 -16.22 -6.62 -2.58
CA GLU A 63 -17.56 -6.34 -2.01
C GLU A 63 -18.69 -6.72 -2.98
N HIS A 64 -18.57 -6.37 -4.27
CA HIS A 64 -19.53 -6.76 -5.30
C HIS A 64 -19.67 -8.29 -5.45
N LEU A 65 -18.57 -9.02 -5.28
CA LEU A 65 -18.52 -10.48 -5.30
C LEU A 65 -18.85 -11.11 -3.93
N GLN A 66 -19.15 -10.28 -2.93
CA GLN A 66 -19.39 -10.67 -1.54
C GLN A 66 -18.25 -11.53 -0.96
N ILE A 67 -17.01 -11.20 -1.31
CA ILE A 67 -15.79 -11.82 -0.81
C ILE A 67 -15.28 -10.98 0.36
N GLY A 68 -14.87 -11.62 1.45
CA GLY A 68 -14.27 -10.93 2.58
C GLY A 68 -12.99 -10.22 2.13
N HIS A 69 -12.75 -9.01 2.63
CA HIS A 69 -11.49 -8.32 2.40
C HIS A 69 -11.02 -7.66 3.69
N SER A 70 -9.71 -7.49 3.81
CA SER A 70 -9.07 -6.75 4.88
C SER A 70 -7.99 -5.87 4.31
N SER A 71 -8.01 -4.59 4.67
CA SER A 71 -6.85 -3.74 4.48
C SER A 71 -5.71 -4.24 5.38
N LEU A 72 -4.46 -4.07 4.96
CA LEU A 72 -3.29 -4.44 5.77
C LEU A 72 -3.11 -3.52 6.97
N ALA A 73 -3.83 -2.40 7.00
CA ALA A 73 -3.64 -1.35 7.99
C ALA A 73 -2.16 -0.96 8.05
N ASN A 74 -1.67 -0.29 7.01
CA ASN A 74 -0.72 0.76 7.30
C ASN A 74 -1.44 1.70 8.29
N PHE A 75 -1.09 1.66 9.59
CA PHE A 75 -1.64 2.50 10.67
C PHE A 75 -1.35 4.01 10.46
N GLY A 76 -1.34 4.48 9.21
CA GLY A 76 -0.75 5.73 8.79
C GLY A 76 0.73 5.83 9.16
N ILE A 77 1.24 7.06 9.13
CA ILE A 77 2.57 7.40 9.65
C ILE A 77 2.60 7.03 11.14
N VAL A 78 3.28 5.96 11.54
CA VAL A 78 3.45 5.61 12.97
C VAL A 78 4.38 6.61 13.69
N HIS A 79 5.30 7.21 12.94
CA HIS A 79 6.31 8.13 13.46
C HIS A 79 6.48 9.38 12.61
N ARG A 80 6.35 10.56 13.23
CA ARG A 80 6.75 11.83 12.63
C ARG A 80 8.22 12.09 12.95
N PHE A 81 8.98 12.46 11.93
CA PHE A 81 10.39 12.78 12.05
C PHE A 81 10.61 14.27 11.81
N ASP A 82 11.18 14.95 12.81
CA ASP A 82 11.69 16.31 12.62
C ASP A 82 13.11 16.20 12.05
N TRP A 83 13.36 16.80 10.90
CA TRP A 83 14.65 16.74 10.24
C TRP A 83 15.39 18.06 10.33
N ILE A 84 16.71 17.98 10.53
CA ILE A 84 17.62 19.11 10.43
C ILE A 84 18.67 18.86 9.35
N MET A 85 19.19 19.95 8.81
CA MET A 85 20.42 19.93 8.03
C MET A 85 21.58 20.22 8.98
N TYR A 86 22.67 19.47 8.90
CA TYR A 86 23.88 19.70 9.70
C TYR A 86 25.13 19.69 8.83
N CYS A 87 26.12 20.50 9.20
CA CYS A 87 27.42 20.49 8.54
C CYS A 87 28.29 19.39 9.15
N PRO A 88 28.83 18.44 8.37
CA PRO A 88 29.71 17.40 8.92
C PRO A 88 31.09 17.93 9.33
N ALA A 89 31.52 19.09 8.80
CA ALA A 89 32.83 19.67 9.10
C ALA A 89 32.83 20.57 10.35
N CYS A 90 31.84 21.46 10.49
CA CYS A 90 31.77 22.42 11.61
C CYS A 90 30.57 22.20 12.55
N TYR A 91 29.80 21.13 12.35
CA TYR A 91 28.68 20.69 13.20
C TYR A 91 27.51 21.68 13.39
N ARG A 92 27.49 22.81 12.66
CA ARG A 92 26.36 23.75 12.66
C ARG A 92 25.09 23.10 12.13
N ARG A 93 23.97 23.46 12.76
CA ARG A 93 22.63 22.99 12.44
C ARG A 93 21.85 24.06 11.69
N TYR A 94 21.00 23.62 10.78
CA TYR A 94 20.20 24.45 9.90
C TYR A 94 18.80 23.83 9.75
N ARG A 95 17.79 24.67 9.55
CA ARG A 95 16.46 24.19 9.15
C ARG A 95 16.48 23.83 7.65
N PRO A 96 15.87 22.72 7.21
CA PRO A 96 15.66 22.45 5.80
C PRO A 96 14.78 23.55 5.15
N PRO A 97 14.95 23.85 3.86
CA PRO A 97 15.98 23.34 2.94
C PRO A 97 17.26 24.19 2.97
N ALA A 98 18.38 23.63 3.42
CA ALA A 98 19.69 24.27 3.35
C ALA A 98 20.69 23.28 2.75
N LYS A 99 21.40 23.68 1.69
CA LYS A 99 22.33 22.79 0.96
C LYS A 99 23.80 22.98 1.33
N LYS A 100 24.23 24.22 1.64
CA LYS A 100 25.63 24.56 1.97
C LYS A 100 25.74 25.25 3.32
N CYS A 101 26.84 24.99 4.02
CA CYS A 101 27.16 25.65 5.27
C CYS A 101 27.52 27.12 5.04
N ARG A 102 26.89 28.03 5.78
CA ARG A 102 27.18 29.48 5.70
C ARG A 102 28.52 29.89 6.33
N VAL A 103 29.19 28.95 6.99
CA VAL A 103 30.47 29.21 7.70
C VAL A 103 31.65 28.65 6.95
N CYS A 104 31.59 27.36 6.57
CA CYS A 104 32.73 26.66 5.96
C CYS A 104 32.46 26.19 4.52
N GLY A 105 31.31 26.53 3.94
CA GLY A 105 30.96 26.16 2.55
C GLY A 105 30.65 24.68 2.31
N THR A 106 30.98 23.79 3.26
CA THR A 106 30.73 22.34 3.14
C THR A 106 29.26 22.01 2.91
N GLU A 107 28.99 21.01 2.10
CA GLU A 107 27.64 20.50 1.85
C GLU A 107 26.98 19.97 3.12
N LEU A 108 25.72 20.32 3.33
CA LEU A 108 24.97 19.93 4.52
C LEU A 108 24.35 18.55 4.35
N ARG A 109 24.40 17.74 5.40
CA ARG A 109 23.75 16.42 5.47
C ARG A 109 22.48 16.50 6.28
N ARG A 110 21.53 15.61 5.98
CA ARG A 110 20.26 15.50 6.71
C ARG A 110 20.43 14.59 7.94
N LYS A 111 19.87 14.97 9.09
CA LYS A 111 19.81 14.15 10.31
C LYS A 111 18.43 14.25 10.96
N VAL A 112 17.95 13.15 11.52
CA VAL A 112 16.73 13.14 12.36
C VAL A 112 17.04 13.86 13.68
N LEU A 113 16.31 14.94 13.95
CA LEU A 113 16.36 15.66 15.21
C LEU A 113 15.49 14.99 16.27
N SER A 114 14.27 14.61 15.89
CA SER A 114 13.31 14.01 16.82
C SER A 114 12.44 12.97 16.11
N LYS A 115 12.05 11.94 16.86
CA LYS A 115 11.10 10.89 16.45
C LYS A 115 9.93 10.95 17.43
N LYS A 116 8.73 11.26 16.94
CA LYS A 116 7.49 11.29 17.75
C LYS A 116 6.52 10.25 17.22
N LYS A 117 5.80 9.54 18.11
CA LYS A 117 4.64 8.74 17.68
C LYS A 117 3.62 9.71 17.07
N ALA A 118 3.15 9.42 15.86
CA ALA A 118 2.06 10.22 15.32
C ALA A 118 0.81 9.98 16.16
N ALA A 119 0.04 11.03 16.42
CA ALA A 119 -1.26 10.88 17.02
C ALA A 119 -2.13 10.00 16.11
N ARG A 120 -2.69 8.92 16.68
CA ARG A 120 -3.72 8.12 16.02
C ARG A 120 -4.90 9.06 15.73
N ARG A 121 -5.33 9.15 14.48
CA ARG A 121 -6.65 9.69 14.14
C ARG A 121 -7.67 8.59 14.29
#